data_AF-A0A519HPS1-F1
#
_entry.id   AF-A0A519HPS1-F1
#
_cell.length_a   1.000
_cell.length_b   1.000
_cell.length_c   1.000
_cell.angle_alpha   90.00
_cell.angle_beta   90.00
_cell.angle_gamma   90.00
#
_symmetry.space_group_name_H-M   'P 1'
#
loop_
_entity.id
_entity.type
_entity.pdbx_description
1 polymer ?
#
loop_
_entity_poly.entity_id
_entity_poly.type
_entity_poly.pdbx_seq_one_letter_code
_entity_poly.pdbx_strand_id
1 'polypeptide(L)' 'EGDAGARPGAGIAFPLAWTQVKKGLDPRAYTLHDAAALLKKPDPWKDFRKGEAALKPVLKKLGL' A
#
# COMPACT_ATOMS: atom_id res chain seq x y z
N GLU A 1 14.58 -12.35 21.96
CA GLU A 1 14.38 -11.01 21.38
C GLU A 1 14.95 -11.05 19.97
N GLY A 2 14.10 -11.34 18.99
CA GLY A 2 14.56 -11.55 17.61
C GLY A 2 14.75 -10.20 16.94
N ASP A 3 15.99 -9.85 16.61
CA ASP A 3 16.31 -8.71 15.77
C ASP A 3 15.49 -8.80 14.48
N ALA A 4 14.49 -7.92 14.33
CA ALA A 4 13.70 -7.80 13.11
C ALA A 4 14.52 -7.03 12.07
N GLY A 5 15.68 -7.59 11.73
CA GLY A 5 16.67 -7.00 10.83
C GLY A 5 16.07 -6.81 9.44
N ALA A 6 16.43 -5.68 8.82
CA ALA A 6 15.96 -5.25 7.52
C ALA A 6 15.99 -6.40 6.49
N ARG A 7 14.88 -6.59 5.78
CA ARG A 7 14.79 -7.60 4.71
C ARG A 7 15.83 -7.29 3.62
N PRO A 8 16.52 -8.31 3.08
CA PRO A 8 17.43 -8.13 1.95
C PRO A 8 16.77 -7.31 0.83
N GLY A 9 17.46 -6.28 0.34
CA GLY A 9 16.95 -5.35 -0.67
C GLY A 9 16.14 -4.15 -0.14
N ALA A 10 15.93 -4.04 1.19
CA ALA A 10 15.26 -2.91 1.83
C ALA A 10 13.91 -2.53 1.20
N GLY A 11 13.09 -3.56 0.90
CA GLY A 11 11.77 -3.37 0.29
C GLY A 11 10.81 -2.60 1.20
N ILE A 12 9.99 -1.73 0.60
CA ILE A 12 9.02 -0.88 1.32
C ILE A 12 7.58 -1.19 0.90
N ALA A 13 6.63 -0.97 1.80
CA ALA A 13 5.21 -0.96 1.45
C ALA A 13 4.86 0.36 0.74
N PHE A 14 5.04 0.39 -0.57
CA PHE A 14 4.79 1.58 -1.38
C PHE A 14 3.33 1.64 -1.85
N PRO A 15 2.61 2.77 -1.68
CA PRO A 15 1.23 2.89 -2.10
C PRO A 15 1.12 2.90 -3.64
N LEU A 16 0.13 2.21 -4.18
CA LEU A 16 -0.12 2.08 -5.61
C LEU A 16 -1.57 2.45 -5.94
N ALA A 17 -1.77 3.03 -7.12
CA ALA A 17 -3.10 3.15 -7.71
C ALA A 17 -3.59 1.77 -8.21
N TRP A 18 -4.91 1.56 -8.24
CA TRP A 18 -5.49 0.30 -8.74
C TRP A 18 -5.04 -0.05 -10.17
N THR A 19 -4.82 0.95 -11.03
CA THR A 19 -4.31 0.77 -12.39
C THR A 19 -2.88 0.22 -12.45
N GLN A 20 -2.12 0.30 -11.36
CA GLN A 20 -0.77 -0.26 -11.24
C GLN A 20 -0.78 -1.69 -10.70
N VAL A 21 -1.88 -2.16 -10.11
CA VAL A 21 -2.04 -3.52 -9.59
C VAL A 21 -2.45 -4.45 -10.73
N LYS A 22 -1.45 -5.04 -11.39
CA LYS A 22 -1.62 -5.91 -12.56
C LYS A 22 -0.73 -7.14 -12.50
N LYS A 23 -1.06 -8.16 -13.30
CA LYS A 23 -0.22 -9.36 -13.45
C LYS A 23 1.20 -8.96 -13.84
N GLY A 24 2.19 -9.49 -13.11
CA GLY A 24 3.61 -9.18 -13.32
C GLY A 24 4.11 -7.93 -12.57
N LEU A 25 3.31 -7.31 -11.69
CA LEU A 25 3.83 -6.36 -10.71
C LEU A 25 4.88 -7.05 -9.83
N ASP A 26 6.10 -6.52 -9.78
CA ASP A 26 7.16 -7.00 -8.88
C ASP A 26 7.22 -6.10 -7.63
N PRO A 27 6.78 -6.58 -6.45
CA PRO A 27 6.86 -5.81 -5.21
C PRO A 27 8.30 -5.49 -4.77
N ARG A 28 9.29 -6.26 -5.25
CA ARG A 28 10.70 -6.05 -4.89
C ARG A 28 11.33 -4.86 -5.60
N ALA A 29 10.66 -4.31 -6.61
CA ALA A 29 11.10 -3.08 -7.28
C ALA A 29 10.89 -1.82 -6.43
N TYR A 30 10.20 -1.91 -5.29
CA TYR A 30 9.96 -0.79 -4.40
C TYR A 30 10.90 -0.88 -3.20
N THR A 31 11.99 -0.13 -3.23
CA THR A 31 13.03 -0.16 -2.20
C THR A 31 13.18 1.20 -1.52
N LEU A 32 13.83 1.21 -0.35
CA LEU A 32 14.20 2.46 0.33
C LEU A 32 15.12 3.34 -0.53
N HIS A 33 15.97 2.74 -1.36
CA HIS A 33 16.90 3.45 -2.24
C HIS A 33 16.16 4.28 -3.31
N ASP A 34 15.03 3.77 -3.81
CA ASP A 34 14.23 4.41 -4.86
C ASP A 34 13.12 5.32 -4.30
N ALA A 35 12.86 5.26 -3.00
CA ALA A 35 11.73 5.93 -2.35
C ALA A 35 11.68 7.43 -2.64
N ALA A 36 12.83 8.13 -2.59
CA ALA A 36 12.89 9.56 -2.83
C ALA A 36 12.49 9.95 -4.27
N ALA A 37 12.80 9.12 -5.27
CA ALA A 37 12.36 9.34 -6.64
C ALA A 37 10.88 8.99 -6.82
N LEU A 38 10.43 7.91 -6.19
CA LEU A 38 9.04 7.45 -6.26
C LEU A 38 8.05 8.44 -5.61
N LEU A 39 8.43 9.07 -4.50
CA LEU A 39 7.60 10.05 -3.77
C LEU A 39 7.34 11.35 -4.53
N LYS A 40 8.04 11.61 -5.63
CA LYS A 40 7.76 12.76 -6.52
C LYS A 40 6.51 12.55 -7.39
N LYS A 41 6.04 11.30 -7.50
CA LYS A 41 4.83 10.97 -8.25
C LYS A 41 3.59 11.38 -7.46
N PRO A 42 2.45 11.65 -8.13
CA PRO A 42 1.20 11.95 -7.44
C PRO A 42 0.82 10.86 -6.43
N ASP A 43 0.34 11.26 -5.26
CA ASP A 43 -0.09 10.35 -4.20
C ASP A 43 -1.37 9.58 -4.61
N PRO A 44 -1.31 8.25 -4.83
CA PRO A 44 -2.47 7.46 -5.20
C PRO A 44 -3.47 7.29 -4.04
N TRP A 45 -3.07 7.58 -2.80
CA TRP A 45 -3.88 7.46 -1.59
C TRP A 45 -4.32 8.83 -1.03
N LYS A 46 -4.23 9.90 -1.83
CA LYS A 46 -4.60 11.27 -1.42
C LYS A 46 -6.01 11.39 -0.81
N ASP A 47 -6.93 10.53 -1.21
CA ASP A 47 -8.32 10.52 -0.75
C ASP A 47 -8.60 9.39 0.27
N PHE A 48 -7.58 8.69 0.78
CA PHE A 48 -7.73 7.55 1.69
C PHE A 48 -8.63 7.86 2.90
N ARG A 49 -8.40 9.00 3.56
CA ARG A 49 -9.22 9.44 4.70
C ARG A 49 -10.64 9.82 4.31
N LYS A 50 -10.85 10.34 3.10
CA LYS A 50 -12.21 10.66 2.60
C LYS A 50 -13.01 9.39 2.28
N GLY A 51 -12.32 8.28 2.04
CA GLY A 51 -12.93 6.98 1.76
C GLY A 51 -13.39 6.22 3.00
N GLU A 52 -13.34 6.82 4.20
CA GLU A 52 -13.87 6.18 5.40
C GLU A 52 -15.37 5.84 5.23
N ALA A 53 -15.79 4.69 5.76
CA ALA A 53 -17.16 4.22 5.67
C ALA A 53 -17.57 3.52 6.96
N ALA A 54 -18.84 3.72 7.36
CA ALA A 54 -19.38 3.03 8.52
C ALA A 54 -19.42 1.51 8.30
N LEU A 55 -19.02 0.74 9.32
CA LEU A 55 -19.05 -0.72 9.26
C LEU A 55 -20.47 -1.28 9.35
N LYS A 56 -21.37 -0.65 10.13
CA LYS A 56 -22.73 -1.15 10.41
C LYS A 56 -23.55 -1.51 9.16
N PRO A 57 -23.60 -0.68 8.10
CA PRO A 57 -24.34 -1.03 6.88
C PRO A 57 -23.80 -2.27 6.17
N VAL A 58 -22.49 -2.54 6.28
CA VAL A 58 -21.88 -3.74 5.69
C VAL A 58 -22.25 -4.99 6.49
N LEU A 59 -22.19 -4.93 7.82
CA LEU A 59 -22.58 -6.05 8.69
C LEU A 59 -24.04 -6.48 8.44
N LYS A 60 -24.96 -5.51 8.35
CA LYS A 60 -26.36 -5.79 8.03
C LYS A 60 -26.54 -6.52 6.69
N LYS A 61 -25.73 -6.19 5.67
CA LYS A 61 -25.77 -6.88 4.36
C LYS A 61 -25.23 -8.31 4.45
N LEU A 62 -24.33 -8.58 5.39
CA LEU A 62 -23.76 -9.91 5.64
C LEU A 62 -24.61 -10.76 6.60
N GLY A 63 -25.71 -10.22 7.14
CA GLY A 63 -26.57 -10.93 8.10
C GLY A 63 -25.99 -11.04 9.50
N LEU A 64 -25.01 -10.17 9.83
CA LEU A 64 -24.37 -10.04 11.14
C LEU A 64 -25.00 -8.91 11.96
#